data_AF-A0A943FNP3-F1
#
_entry.id   AF-A0A943FNP3-F1
#
_cell.length_a   1.000
_cell.length_b   1.000
_cell.length_c   1.000
_cell.angle_alpha   90.00
_cell.angle_beta   90.00
_cell.angle_gamma   90.00
#
_symmetry.space_group_name_H-M   'P 1'
#
loop_
_entity.id
_entity.type
_entity.pdbx_description
1 polymer ?
#
loop_
_entity_poly.entity_id
_entity_poly.type
_entity_poly.pdbx_seq_one_letter_code
_entity_poly.pdbx_strand_id
1 'polypeptide(L)'
;MLNHGTGDHHTTRPVRRIVAFVLMLFLTVGAASSIVSAKAVYIVDDGNTRTTVESSHTLPSAVVEKAGIEVSPADQIVSSAGEDGAVEITIIRSQEVSIHYMGATLHTRAYQETVSELLERMNITLNDEDEVSIDLSDYTEDGMVIDVVKYTYGTAEAVEPITYTTERVANNSMTKGKETVKQAGKNGSALVTYSITYKNGEEIRREPVSSEIITAPTAEIVEYGTKSASISSNDRIASDARNSDGSGVLTFRSGDTLTYSRVITANATAYTAKAGARTASGRVASVGCVAVDPKVIPMGSKLYITTPNGKIVYGTAVAADTGGAIKGNKVDLYYNTYNECIQFGRRNVTVYVLN
;
A
#
# COMPACT_ATOMS: atom_id res chain seq x y z
N MET A 1 42.63 27.92 -64.16
CA MET A 1 42.97 28.96 -65.14
C MET A 1 43.27 30.25 -64.38
N LEU A 2 44.53 30.68 -64.44
CA LEU A 2 45.11 32.03 -64.35
C LEU A 2 44.45 33.12 -63.45
N ASN A 3 45.19 33.54 -62.41
CA ASN A 3 45.84 34.86 -62.22
C ASN A 3 45.22 36.11 -62.89
N HIS A 4 45.29 37.34 -62.37
CA HIS A 4 46.09 38.02 -61.34
C HIS A 4 45.42 39.39 -61.08
N GLY A 5 45.47 39.97 -59.88
CA GLY A 5 46.47 40.98 -59.51
C GLY A 5 45.74 42.29 -59.14
N THR A 6 46.21 43.22 -58.30
CA THR A 6 47.48 43.49 -57.60
C THR A 6 47.25 44.77 -56.78
N GLY A 7 48.03 45.02 -55.71
CA GLY A 7 48.43 46.40 -55.38
C GLY A 7 48.38 46.86 -53.91
N ASP A 8 49.23 46.26 -53.08
CA ASP A 8 50.12 46.80 -52.04
C ASP A 8 50.02 48.24 -51.43
N HIS A 9 50.12 48.21 -50.08
CA HIS A 9 51.00 48.97 -49.17
C HIS A 9 51.14 50.51 -49.25
N HIS A 10 50.95 51.21 -48.12
CA HIS A 10 52.01 51.63 -47.16
C HIS A 10 51.53 52.72 -46.14
N THR A 11 51.76 52.45 -44.84
CA THR A 11 52.28 53.33 -43.75
C THR A 11 51.88 54.82 -43.59
N THR A 12 51.46 55.20 -42.37
CA THR A 12 52.10 56.16 -41.39
C THR A 12 51.08 56.91 -40.49
N ARG A 13 51.32 56.92 -39.15
CA ARG A 13 50.86 57.96 -38.16
C ARG A 13 51.86 59.16 -38.22
N PRO A 14 51.77 60.34 -37.52
CA PRO A 14 50.95 60.87 -36.38
C PRO A 14 50.44 62.36 -36.60
N VAL A 15 49.88 63.17 -35.66
CA VAL A 15 50.54 64.13 -34.70
C VAL A 15 49.49 64.96 -33.90
N ARG A 16 49.93 65.42 -32.71
CA ARG A 16 49.40 66.29 -31.63
C ARG A 16 48.88 67.72 -31.98
N ARG A 17 47.99 68.19 -31.07
CA ARG A 17 47.64 69.55 -30.57
C ARG A 17 48.60 70.72 -30.91
N ILE A 18 48.07 71.91 -31.26
CA ILE A 18 48.56 73.27 -30.87
C ILE A 18 47.38 74.30 -30.85
N VAL A 19 47.49 75.24 -29.91
CA VAL A 19 46.64 76.38 -29.46
C VAL A 19 46.76 77.63 -30.36
N ALA A 20 45.72 78.48 -30.44
CA ALA A 20 45.88 79.92 -30.70
C ALA A 20 44.73 80.78 -30.12
N PHE A 21 45.10 81.81 -29.36
CA PHE A 21 44.29 82.88 -28.77
C PHE A 21 43.93 83.95 -29.82
N VAL A 22 42.70 84.47 -29.82
CA VAL A 22 42.38 85.81 -30.34
C VAL A 22 41.36 86.48 -29.40
N LEU A 23 41.73 87.66 -28.91
CA LEU A 23 41.01 88.52 -27.99
C LEU A 23 40.30 89.59 -28.81
N MET A 24 38.97 89.74 -28.69
CA MET A 24 38.28 90.96 -29.14
C MET A 24 37.11 91.27 -28.20
N LEU A 25 37.26 92.41 -27.52
CA LEU A 25 36.34 93.00 -26.55
C LEU A 25 35.22 93.73 -27.29
N PHE A 26 33.96 93.40 -27.01
CA PHE A 26 32.83 94.32 -27.17
C PHE A 26 32.06 94.40 -25.86
N LEU A 27 32.01 95.61 -25.32
CA LEU A 27 31.19 95.99 -24.17
C LEU A 27 29.74 96.17 -24.66
N THR A 28 28.79 95.43 -24.10
CA THR A 28 27.39 95.86 -24.01
C THR A 28 26.90 95.66 -22.59
N VAL A 29 26.57 96.76 -21.93
CA VAL A 29 25.72 96.79 -20.74
C VAL A 29 24.28 96.70 -21.24
N GLY A 30 23.50 95.75 -20.72
CA GLY A 30 22.08 95.65 -21.06
C GLY A 30 21.36 94.47 -20.42
N ALA A 31 20.64 94.77 -19.33
CA ALA A 31 19.58 93.99 -18.68
C ALA A 31 19.92 92.56 -18.21
N ALA A 32 20.25 92.44 -16.91
CA ALA A 32 19.86 91.26 -16.15
C ALA A 32 18.32 91.24 -16.05
N SER A 33 17.66 90.74 -17.09
CA SER A 33 16.27 90.36 -17.00
C SER A 33 16.20 89.18 -16.05
N SER A 34 15.84 89.42 -14.80
CA SER A 34 15.44 88.36 -13.90
C SER A 34 14.20 87.70 -14.52
N ILE A 35 14.37 86.64 -15.30
CA ILE A 35 13.27 85.75 -15.64
C ILE A 35 12.87 85.13 -14.31
N VAL A 36 11.80 85.64 -13.70
CA VAL A 36 11.11 84.91 -12.64
C VAL A 36 10.51 83.70 -13.32
N SER A 37 11.19 82.56 -13.24
CA SER A 37 10.62 81.30 -13.68
C SER A 37 9.40 81.03 -12.80
N ALA A 38 8.22 80.85 -13.42
CA ALA A 38 7.01 80.53 -12.68
C ALA A 38 7.24 79.23 -11.90
N LYS A 39 7.08 79.29 -10.57
CA LYS A 39 7.19 78.12 -9.71
C LYS A 39 5.84 77.45 -9.60
N ALA A 40 5.80 76.14 -9.80
CA ALA A 40 4.65 75.31 -9.44
C ALA A 40 4.84 74.80 -8.01
N VAL A 41 3.73 74.53 -7.33
CA VAL A 41 3.71 73.87 -6.03
C VAL A 41 3.59 72.36 -6.28
N TYR A 42 4.53 71.60 -5.74
CA TYR A 42 4.52 70.14 -5.77
C TYR A 42 4.24 69.60 -4.38
N ILE A 43 3.48 68.52 -4.31
CA ILE A 43 3.31 67.73 -3.10
C ILE A 43 3.99 66.39 -3.36
N VAL A 44 5.13 66.15 -2.71
CA VAL A 44 5.88 64.91 -2.85
C VAL A 44 5.51 63.98 -1.69
N ASP A 45 4.84 62.88 -2.00
CA ASP A 45 4.46 61.83 -1.04
C ASP A 45 5.39 60.62 -1.23
N ASP A 46 6.05 60.24 -0.14
CA ASP A 46 6.98 59.11 -0.08
C ASP A 46 6.41 57.90 0.69
N GLY A 47 5.09 57.89 0.93
CA GLY A 47 4.39 56.89 1.74
C GLY A 47 4.57 57.08 3.26
N ASN A 48 5.76 57.52 3.69
CA ASN A 48 6.04 57.84 5.10
C ASN A 48 5.92 59.33 5.41
N THR A 49 6.19 60.20 4.42
CA THR A 49 6.23 61.65 4.59
C THR A 49 5.67 62.35 3.37
N ARG A 50 5.00 63.49 3.61
CA ARG A 50 4.43 64.33 2.56
C ARG A 50 5.04 65.72 2.63
N THR A 51 5.77 66.12 1.59
CA THR A 51 6.58 67.35 1.55
C THR A 51 6.08 68.30 0.46
N THR A 52 5.82 69.57 0.81
CA THR A 52 5.46 70.60 -0.17
C THR A 52 6.71 71.30 -0.69
N VAL A 53 6.90 71.33 -2.01
CA VAL A 53 8.08 71.88 -2.68
C VAL A 53 7.67 72.85 -3.77
N GLU A 54 8.11 74.11 -3.68
CA GLU A 54 8.00 75.04 -4.81
C GLU A 54 9.18 74.88 -5.77
N SER A 55 8.89 74.58 -7.04
CA SER A 55 9.93 74.34 -8.04
C SER A 55 9.58 74.89 -9.41
N SER A 56 10.60 75.33 -10.14
CA SER A 56 10.51 75.64 -11.58
C SER A 56 10.94 74.46 -12.45
N HIS A 57 11.33 73.32 -11.86
CA HIS A 57 11.59 72.08 -12.59
C HIS A 57 10.27 71.45 -13.01
N THR A 58 10.19 70.94 -14.23
CA THR A 58 8.99 70.26 -14.76
C THR A 58 9.09 68.73 -14.72
N LEU A 59 10.29 68.18 -14.56
CA LEU A 59 10.51 66.74 -14.42
C LEU A 59 10.29 66.32 -12.95
N PRO A 60 9.42 65.33 -12.66
CA PRO A 60 9.17 64.87 -11.29
C PRO A 60 10.45 64.48 -10.55
N SER A 61 11.39 63.79 -11.21
CA SER A 61 12.67 63.38 -10.61
C SER A 61 13.52 64.55 -10.10
N ALA A 62 13.57 65.67 -10.83
CA ALA A 62 14.31 66.87 -10.42
C ALA A 62 13.62 67.61 -9.25
N VAL A 63 12.28 67.49 -9.15
CA VAL A 63 11.53 68.02 -8.00
C VAL A 63 11.79 67.16 -6.76
N VAL A 64 11.81 65.83 -6.90
CA VAL A 64 12.12 64.89 -5.82
C VAL A 64 13.55 65.09 -5.31
N GLU A 65 14.53 65.26 -6.19
CA GLU A 65 15.92 65.59 -5.80
C GLU A 65 15.97 66.92 -5.03
N LYS A 66 15.24 67.95 -5.49
CA LYS A 66 15.14 69.24 -4.78
C LYS A 66 14.43 69.12 -3.43
N ALA A 67 13.52 68.16 -3.28
CA ALA A 67 12.88 67.83 -2.00
C ALA A 67 13.87 67.20 -0.99
N GLY A 68 15.07 66.81 -1.43
CA GLY A 68 16.06 66.13 -0.61
C GLY A 68 15.71 64.67 -0.33
N ILE A 69 14.82 64.07 -1.14
CA ILE A 69 14.40 62.67 -0.99
C ILE A 69 15.27 61.82 -1.91
N GLU A 70 16.01 60.89 -1.31
CA GLU A 70 16.77 59.90 -2.08
C GLU A 70 15.81 58.84 -2.64
N VAL A 71 15.94 58.55 -3.94
CA VAL A 71 15.18 57.52 -4.64
C VAL A 71 16.12 56.45 -5.18
N SER A 72 15.75 55.19 -4.99
CA SER A 72 16.42 54.07 -5.64
C SER A 72 16.10 54.08 -7.13
N PRO A 73 17.01 53.64 -8.01
CA PRO A 73 16.70 53.43 -9.43
C PRO A 73 15.53 52.47 -9.69
N ALA A 74 15.16 51.64 -8.69
CA ALA A 74 14.02 50.73 -8.77
C ALA A 74 12.70 51.36 -8.31
N ASP A 75 12.71 52.51 -7.64
CA ASP A 75 11.49 53.19 -7.20
C ASP A 75 10.72 53.77 -8.39
N GLN A 76 9.39 53.83 -8.30
CA GLN A 76 8.58 54.48 -9.33
C GLN A 76 8.19 55.88 -8.86
N ILE A 77 8.34 56.86 -9.76
CA ILE A 77 7.90 58.24 -9.52
C ILE A 77 6.71 58.49 -10.43
N VAL A 78 5.53 58.65 -9.83
CA VAL A 78 4.29 58.93 -10.53
C VAL A 78 3.89 60.36 -10.23
N SER A 79 3.54 61.14 -11.25
CA SER A 79 3.00 62.48 -11.07
C SER A 79 1.55 62.57 -11.52
N SER A 80 0.70 63.18 -10.70
CA SER A 80 -0.71 63.44 -10.97
C SER A 80 -1.06 64.91 -10.73
N ALA A 81 -2.19 65.35 -11.29
CA ALA A 81 -2.73 66.66 -10.95
C ALA A 81 -3.35 66.60 -9.55
N GLY A 82 -2.86 67.44 -8.63
CA GLY A 82 -3.41 67.59 -7.30
C GLY A 82 -4.54 68.62 -7.24
N GLU A 83 -5.15 68.76 -6.07
CA GLU A 83 -6.14 69.80 -5.80
C GLU A 83 -5.49 71.20 -5.83
N ASP A 84 -6.29 72.24 -6.12
CA ASP A 84 -5.89 73.66 -6.12
C ASP A 84 -4.72 74.04 -7.05
N GLY A 85 -4.44 73.22 -8.06
CA GLY A 85 -3.39 73.48 -9.06
C GLY A 85 -1.99 73.06 -8.63
N ALA A 86 -1.86 72.34 -7.52
CA ALA A 86 -0.61 71.65 -7.16
C ALA A 86 -0.40 70.41 -8.04
N VAL A 87 0.84 69.99 -8.21
CA VAL A 87 1.18 68.70 -8.83
C VAL A 87 1.56 67.72 -7.72
N GLU A 88 0.87 66.59 -7.64
CA GLU A 88 1.22 65.54 -6.70
C GLU A 88 2.23 64.60 -7.32
N ILE A 89 3.29 64.29 -6.58
CA ILE A 89 4.33 63.33 -6.96
C ILE A 89 4.32 62.25 -5.90
N THR A 90 3.96 61.02 -6.28
CA THR A 90 4.01 59.85 -5.41
C THR A 90 5.25 59.04 -5.76
N ILE A 91 6.05 58.73 -4.74
CA ILE A 91 7.17 57.81 -4.82
C ILE A 91 6.68 56.44 -4.33
N ILE A 92 6.60 55.49 -5.25
CA ILE A 92 6.28 54.10 -4.92
C ILE A 92 7.61 53.38 -4.71
N ARG A 93 7.93 53.14 -3.44
CA ARG A 93 9.16 52.46 -3.04
C ARG A 93 9.18 51.02 -3.54
N SER A 94 10.30 50.61 -4.12
CA SER A 94 10.53 49.21 -4.50
C SER A 94 10.72 48.37 -3.25
N GLN A 95 9.98 47.27 -3.15
CA GLN A 95 10.03 46.35 -2.02
C GLN A 95 10.60 45.02 -2.48
N GLU A 96 11.70 44.57 -1.88
CA GLU A 96 12.24 43.24 -2.14
C GLU A 96 11.44 42.19 -1.35
N VAL A 97 10.78 41.28 -2.07
CA VAL A 97 9.93 40.23 -1.48
C VAL A 97 10.46 38.87 -1.89
N SER A 98 10.50 37.94 -0.94
CA SER A 98 10.87 36.54 -1.18
C SER A 98 9.67 35.63 -0.95
N ILE A 99 9.44 34.68 -1.87
CA ILE A 99 8.32 33.74 -1.80
C ILE A 99 8.90 32.32 -1.74
N HIS A 100 8.58 31.57 -0.70
CA HIS A 100 8.85 30.13 -0.64
C HIS A 100 7.65 29.38 -1.24
N TYR A 101 7.86 28.76 -2.39
CA TYR A 101 6.81 28.07 -3.13
C TYR A 101 7.35 26.81 -3.79
N MET A 102 6.67 25.67 -3.60
CA MET A 102 7.05 24.38 -4.22
C MET A 102 8.51 23.97 -3.97
N GLY A 103 9.03 24.23 -2.76
CA GLY A 103 10.42 23.91 -2.41
C GLY A 103 11.46 24.84 -3.01
N ALA A 104 11.06 25.89 -3.73
CA ALA A 104 11.94 26.92 -4.28
C ALA A 104 11.73 28.27 -3.59
N THR A 105 12.78 29.09 -3.56
CA THR A 105 12.72 30.50 -3.17
C THR A 105 12.69 31.37 -4.43
N LEU A 106 11.62 32.14 -4.60
CA LEU A 106 11.47 33.12 -5.66
C LEU A 106 11.75 34.51 -5.09
N HIS A 107 12.58 35.29 -5.78
CA HIS A 107 12.82 36.69 -5.43
C HIS A 107 12.15 37.60 -6.45
N THR A 108 11.42 38.61 -5.97
CA THR A 108 10.73 39.56 -6.83
C THR A 108 10.68 40.94 -6.19
N ARG A 109 10.32 41.94 -7.00
CA ARG A 109 10.04 43.29 -6.52
C ARG A 109 8.54 43.53 -6.55
N ALA A 110 8.03 44.12 -5.47
CA ALA A 110 6.65 44.59 -5.35
C ALA A 110 6.60 46.11 -5.28
N TYR A 111 5.42 46.66 -5.58
CA TYR A 111 5.17 48.10 -5.68
C TYR A 111 3.86 48.47 -4.98
N GLN A 112 3.79 48.26 -3.66
CA GLN A 112 2.59 48.52 -2.84
C GLN A 112 1.33 47.80 -3.34
N GLU A 113 1.49 46.55 -3.78
CA GLU A 113 0.38 45.66 -4.11
C GLU A 113 0.05 44.76 -2.90
N THR A 114 -1.12 44.14 -2.91
CA THR A 114 -1.48 43.15 -1.88
C THR A 114 -0.75 41.82 -2.10
N VAL A 115 -0.62 41.00 -1.06
CA VAL A 115 -0.06 39.64 -1.17
C VAL A 115 -0.81 38.82 -2.23
N SER A 116 -2.14 38.95 -2.30
CA SER A 116 -2.94 38.28 -3.34
C SER A 116 -2.53 38.69 -4.75
N GLU A 117 -2.44 39.99 -5.02
CA GLU A 117 -2.06 40.53 -6.34
C GLU A 117 -0.64 40.12 -6.72
N LEU A 118 0.30 40.13 -5.76
CA LEU A 118 1.67 39.67 -5.96
C LEU A 118 1.71 38.19 -6.36
N LEU A 119 1.02 37.32 -5.63
CA LEU A 119 0.99 35.89 -5.91
C LEU A 119 0.36 35.60 -7.28
N GLU A 120 -0.76 36.26 -7.62
CA GLU A 120 -1.39 36.16 -8.94
C GLU A 120 -0.44 36.59 -10.06
N ARG A 121 0.24 37.72 -9.91
CA ARG A 121 1.24 38.23 -10.87
C ARG A 121 2.42 37.27 -11.05
N MET A 122 2.77 36.53 -10.01
CA MET A 122 3.79 35.48 -10.04
C MET A 122 3.25 34.13 -10.58
N ASN A 123 2.01 34.09 -11.06
CA ASN A 123 1.30 32.89 -11.53
C ASN A 123 1.17 31.80 -10.44
N ILE A 124 1.07 32.22 -9.17
CA ILE A 124 0.81 31.34 -8.03
C ILE A 124 -0.69 31.43 -7.72
N THR A 125 -1.44 30.47 -8.25
CA THR A 125 -2.88 30.34 -7.96
C THR A 125 -3.08 29.52 -6.70
N LEU A 126 -3.93 29.98 -5.78
CA LEU A 126 -4.30 29.29 -4.55
C LEU A 126 -5.67 28.61 -4.67
N ASN A 127 -5.88 27.55 -3.91
CA ASN A 127 -7.19 26.94 -3.65
C ASN A 127 -7.54 27.12 -2.15
N ASP A 128 -8.74 26.71 -1.76
CA ASP A 128 -9.26 26.89 -0.40
C ASP A 128 -8.49 26.13 0.69
N GLU A 129 -7.65 25.17 0.32
CA GLU A 129 -6.89 24.32 1.26
C GLU A 129 -5.42 24.73 1.38
N ASP A 130 -4.93 25.58 0.48
CA ASP A 130 -3.57 26.10 0.54
C ASP A 130 -3.41 27.09 1.70
N GLU A 131 -2.19 27.18 2.22
CA GLU A 131 -1.86 28.06 3.34
C GLU A 131 -0.83 29.10 2.89
N VAL A 132 -1.02 30.35 3.32
CA VAL A 132 -0.08 31.44 3.11
C VAL A 132 0.27 32.03 4.47
N SER A 133 1.56 32.28 4.72
CA SER A 133 2.02 32.78 6.03
C SER A 133 1.60 34.22 6.34
N ILE A 134 1.23 34.99 5.32
CA ILE A 134 0.78 36.39 5.39
C ILE A 134 -0.66 36.48 4.86
N ASP A 135 -1.47 37.37 5.44
CA ASP A 135 -2.84 37.58 4.98
C ASP A 135 -2.85 38.07 3.53
N LEU A 136 -3.75 37.52 2.71
CA LEU A 136 -3.83 37.84 1.28
C LEU A 136 -4.18 39.32 1.02
N SER A 137 -4.84 39.98 1.98
CA SER A 137 -5.22 41.38 1.92
C SER A 137 -4.15 42.34 2.46
N ASP A 138 -3.10 41.83 3.10
CA ASP A 138 -1.98 42.67 3.56
C ASP A 138 -1.20 43.20 2.36
N TYR A 139 -0.72 44.45 2.47
CA TYR A 139 0.17 45.05 1.49
C TYR A 139 1.60 44.53 1.65
N THR A 140 2.31 44.42 0.53
CA THR A 140 3.72 44.02 0.55
C THR A 140 4.58 45.05 1.28
N GLU A 141 5.66 44.57 1.92
CA GLU A 141 6.67 45.39 2.61
C GLU A 141 8.08 45.00 2.17
N ASP A 142 9.04 45.90 2.33
CA ASP A 142 10.44 45.64 1.99
C ASP A 142 11.04 44.56 2.91
N GLY A 143 11.65 43.54 2.33
CA GLY A 143 12.16 42.37 3.04
C GLY A 143 11.12 41.32 3.42
N MET A 144 9.86 41.46 2.98
CA MET A 144 8.80 40.50 3.30
C MET A 144 9.11 39.09 2.78
N VAL A 145 8.86 38.07 3.62
CA VAL A 145 9.01 36.65 3.26
C VAL A 145 7.65 35.96 3.36
N ILE A 146 7.19 35.40 2.24
CA ILE A 146 5.88 34.77 2.11
C ILE A 146 6.10 33.27 1.91
N ASP A 147 5.66 32.46 2.87
CA ASP A 147 5.65 31.01 2.76
C ASP A 147 4.31 30.55 2.21
N VAL A 148 4.33 29.79 1.12
CA VAL A 148 3.13 29.21 0.50
C VAL A 148 3.20 27.70 0.62
N VAL A 149 2.23 27.12 1.31
CA VAL A 149 2.02 25.67 1.37
C VAL A 149 0.92 25.31 0.39
N LYS A 150 1.29 24.55 -0.65
CA LYS A 150 0.34 24.08 -1.65
C LYS A 150 -0.05 22.63 -1.42
N TYR A 151 -1.35 22.34 -1.45
CA TYR A 151 -1.87 21.00 -1.55
C TYR A 151 -2.36 20.71 -2.98
N THR A 152 -1.92 19.57 -3.52
CA THR A 152 -2.37 19.06 -4.81
C THR A 152 -2.76 17.60 -4.72
N TYR A 153 -3.62 17.19 -5.66
CA TYR A 153 -4.25 15.87 -5.66
C TYR A 153 -3.98 15.17 -6.98
N GLY A 154 -3.66 13.88 -6.89
CA GLY A 154 -3.46 13.03 -8.06
C GLY A 154 -4.08 11.66 -7.88
N THR A 155 -4.12 10.91 -8.97
CA THR A 155 -4.41 9.49 -8.95
C THR A 155 -3.24 8.70 -9.54
N ALA A 156 -3.03 7.49 -9.04
CA ALA A 156 -2.09 6.54 -9.62
C ALA A 156 -2.71 5.16 -9.66
N GLU A 157 -2.45 4.42 -10.72
CA GLU A 157 -2.88 3.03 -10.85
C GLU A 157 -1.69 2.09 -10.67
N ALA A 158 -1.88 1.02 -9.92
CA ALA A 158 -0.89 -0.03 -9.75
C ALA A 158 -1.54 -1.41 -9.82
N VAL A 159 -0.82 -2.36 -10.42
CA VAL A 159 -1.23 -3.76 -10.41
C VAL A 159 -0.70 -4.43 -9.16
N GLU A 160 -1.60 -4.89 -8.30
CA GLU A 160 -1.25 -5.56 -7.04
C GLU A 160 -1.66 -7.02 -7.03
N PRO A 161 -0.88 -7.91 -6.37
CA PRO A 161 -1.19 -9.33 -6.30
C PRO A 161 -2.36 -9.60 -5.33
N ILE A 162 -3.27 -10.47 -5.75
CA ILE A 162 -4.29 -11.06 -4.86
C ILE A 162 -3.81 -12.45 -4.48
N THR A 163 -3.49 -12.68 -3.21
CA THR A 163 -3.02 -13.98 -2.74
C THR A 163 -4.11 -15.04 -2.90
N TYR A 164 -3.73 -16.24 -3.36
CA TYR A 164 -4.66 -17.37 -3.36
C TYR A 164 -4.93 -17.88 -1.94
N THR A 165 -6.04 -18.59 -1.79
CA THR A 165 -6.40 -19.33 -0.57
C THR A 165 -6.08 -20.82 -0.74
N THR A 166 -5.79 -21.52 0.36
CA THR A 166 -5.63 -22.98 0.37
C THR A 166 -6.86 -23.66 0.96
N GLU A 167 -7.49 -24.54 0.18
CA GLU A 167 -8.57 -25.43 0.61
C GLU A 167 -8.01 -26.82 0.92
N ARG A 168 -8.35 -27.36 2.09
CA ARG A 168 -7.91 -28.70 2.52
C ARG A 168 -9.05 -29.71 2.45
N VAL A 169 -8.89 -30.73 1.62
CA VAL A 169 -9.92 -31.75 1.36
C VAL A 169 -9.48 -33.10 1.94
N ALA A 170 -10.34 -33.73 2.74
CA ALA A 170 -10.06 -35.05 3.31
C ALA A 170 -10.08 -36.13 2.22
N ASN A 171 -9.05 -36.98 2.17
CA ASN A 171 -8.97 -38.13 1.28
C ASN A 171 -8.87 -39.43 2.08
N ASN A 172 -9.98 -40.18 2.11
CA ASN A 172 -10.12 -41.45 2.84
C ASN A 172 -9.41 -42.65 2.19
N SER A 173 -8.86 -42.46 0.99
CA SER A 173 -8.04 -43.45 0.29
C SER A 173 -6.55 -43.22 0.53
N MET A 174 -6.16 -42.02 0.96
CA MET A 174 -4.78 -41.65 1.28
C MET A 174 -4.46 -41.88 2.76
N THR A 175 -3.30 -42.45 3.05
CA THR A 175 -2.84 -42.72 4.41
C THR A 175 -2.67 -41.44 5.22
N LYS A 176 -3.14 -41.45 6.47
CA LYS A 176 -3.01 -40.34 7.40
C LYS A 176 -1.58 -39.79 7.47
N GLY A 177 -1.48 -38.46 7.49
CA GLY A 177 -0.20 -37.73 7.54
C GLY A 177 0.48 -37.53 6.18
N LYS A 178 -0.05 -38.14 5.10
CA LYS A 178 0.34 -37.76 3.74
C LYS A 178 -0.57 -36.64 3.23
N GLU A 179 0.01 -35.78 2.42
CA GLU A 179 -0.70 -34.73 1.71
C GLU A 179 -0.29 -34.75 0.24
N THR A 180 -1.18 -34.30 -0.64
CA THR A 180 -0.86 -34.07 -2.04
C THR A 180 -1.54 -32.81 -2.53
N VAL A 181 -0.82 -32.00 -3.29
CA VAL A 181 -1.41 -30.84 -3.97
C VAL A 181 -2.17 -31.37 -5.18
N LYS A 182 -3.50 -31.24 -5.16
CA LYS A 182 -4.41 -31.63 -6.24
C LYS A 182 -4.48 -30.55 -7.32
N GLN A 183 -4.44 -29.29 -6.89
CA GLN A 183 -4.45 -28.11 -7.74
C GLN A 183 -3.52 -27.08 -7.10
N ALA A 184 -2.49 -26.65 -7.83
CA ALA A 184 -1.62 -25.59 -7.36
C ALA A 184 -2.35 -24.24 -7.35
N GLY A 185 -2.17 -23.47 -6.28
CA GLY A 185 -2.71 -22.12 -6.19
C GLY A 185 -2.01 -21.17 -7.16
N LYS A 186 -2.74 -20.17 -7.64
CA LYS A 186 -2.20 -19.08 -8.45
C LYS A 186 -2.71 -17.77 -7.93
N ASN A 187 -1.80 -16.86 -7.61
CA ASN A 187 -2.18 -15.50 -7.26
C ASN A 187 -2.92 -14.85 -8.42
N GLY A 188 -3.94 -14.08 -8.07
CA GLY A 188 -4.60 -13.16 -8.97
C GLY A 188 -3.91 -11.81 -8.98
N SER A 189 -4.55 -10.84 -9.62
CA SER A 189 -4.14 -9.45 -9.59
C SER A 189 -5.35 -8.52 -9.66
N ALA A 190 -5.20 -7.35 -9.03
CA ALA A 190 -6.13 -6.24 -9.15
C ALA A 190 -5.42 -4.99 -9.66
N LEU A 191 -6.13 -4.17 -10.44
CA LEU A 191 -5.77 -2.78 -10.67
C LEU A 191 -6.31 -1.98 -9.49
N VAL A 192 -5.41 -1.37 -8.72
CA VAL A 192 -5.77 -0.51 -7.58
C VAL A 192 -5.55 0.94 -7.99
N THR A 193 -6.60 1.74 -7.93
CA THR A 193 -6.49 3.19 -8.10
C THR A 193 -6.29 3.83 -6.72
N TYR A 194 -5.23 4.60 -6.61
CA TYR A 194 -4.85 5.35 -5.43
C TYR A 194 -5.23 6.82 -5.60
N SER A 195 -5.76 7.44 -4.54
CA SER A 195 -5.74 8.88 -4.39
C SER A 195 -4.47 9.28 -3.65
N ILE A 196 -3.77 10.29 -4.17
CA ILE A 196 -2.50 10.78 -3.63
C ILE A 196 -2.65 12.26 -3.28
N THR A 197 -2.23 12.62 -2.06
CA THR A 197 -2.11 14.01 -1.61
C THR A 197 -0.64 14.41 -1.60
N TYR A 198 -0.36 15.55 -2.21
CA TYR A 198 0.96 16.16 -2.24
C TYR A 198 0.95 17.44 -1.42
N LYS A 199 2.02 17.68 -0.66
CA LYS A 199 2.31 18.94 0.01
C LYS A 199 3.59 19.50 -0.59
N ASN A 200 3.52 20.69 -1.19
CA ASN A 200 4.65 21.31 -1.88
C ASN A 200 5.32 20.39 -2.93
N GLY A 201 4.51 19.56 -3.60
CA GLY A 201 4.98 18.60 -4.61
C GLY A 201 5.50 17.27 -4.05
N GLU A 202 5.63 17.13 -2.72
CA GLU A 202 6.03 15.87 -2.09
C GLU A 202 4.81 15.05 -1.67
N GLU A 203 4.81 13.74 -1.97
CA GLU A 203 3.73 12.83 -1.58
C GLU A 203 3.70 12.68 -0.05
N ILE A 204 2.59 13.05 0.58
CA ILE A 204 2.40 12.93 2.03
C ILE A 204 1.39 11.85 2.41
N ARG A 205 0.51 11.44 1.49
CA ARG A 205 -0.52 10.44 1.75
C ARG A 205 -0.92 9.73 0.45
N ARG A 206 -1.12 8.42 0.55
CA ARG A 206 -1.63 7.56 -0.53
C ARG A 206 -2.65 6.60 0.04
N GLU A 207 -3.84 6.56 -0.55
CA GLU A 207 -4.93 5.68 -0.10
C GLU A 207 -5.62 5.00 -1.28
N PRO A 208 -5.94 3.70 -1.18
CA PRO A 208 -6.69 3.01 -2.22
C PRO A 208 -8.13 3.50 -2.22
N VAL A 209 -8.63 3.92 -3.37
CA VAL A 209 -10.01 4.42 -3.54
C VAL A 209 -10.89 3.49 -4.37
N SER A 210 -10.29 2.64 -5.21
CA SER A 210 -10.98 1.59 -5.93
C SER A 210 -10.05 0.41 -6.22
N SER A 211 -10.65 -0.75 -6.49
CA SER A 211 -9.94 -1.96 -6.88
C SER A 211 -10.77 -2.72 -7.91
N GLU A 212 -10.17 -3.08 -9.04
CA GLU A 212 -10.77 -3.90 -10.08
C GLU A 212 -9.96 -5.18 -10.26
N ILE A 213 -10.60 -6.35 -10.17
CA ILE A 213 -9.92 -7.64 -10.38
C ILE A 213 -9.59 -7.81 -11.86
N ILE A 214 -8.31 -7.89 -12.18
CA ILE A 214 -7.83 -8.20 -13.54
C ILE A 214 -7.81 -9.72 -13.76
N THR A 215 -7.26 -10.45 -12.77
CA THR A 215 -7.16 -11.91 -12.79
C THR A 215 -7.58 -12.44 -11.44
N ALA A 216 -8.63 -13.26 -11.39
CA ALA A 216 -9.06 -13.88 -10.14
C ALA A 216 -8.01 -14.90 -9.65
N PRO A 217 -7.71 -14.96 -8.34
CA PRO A 217 -6.84 -16.00 -7.80
C PRO A 217 -7.48 -17.38 -7.99
N THR A 218 -6.65 -18.38 -8.26
CA THR A 218 -7.07 -19.79 -8.25
C THR A 218 -6.66 -20.40 -6.92
N ALA A 219 -7.63 -20.93 -6.18
CA ALA A 219 -7.37 -21.60 -4.90
C ALA A 219 -6.44 -22.81 -5.07
N GLU A 220 -5.55 -23.00 -4.10
CA GLU A 220 -4.79 -24.23 -3.96
C GLU A 220 -5.66 -25.29 -3.30
N ILE A 221 -5.71 -26.50 -3.86
CA ILE A 221 -6.43 -27.63 -3.26
C ILE A 221 -5.40 -28.65 -2.79
N VAL A 222 -5.33 -28.84 -1.48
CA VAL A 222 -4.48 -29.85 -0.83
C VAL A 222 -5.37 -30.95 -0.29
N GLU A 223 -5.21 -32.15 -0.83
CA GLU A 223 -5.81 -33.33 -0.23
C GLU A 223 -4.94 -33.82 0.92
N TYR A 224 -5.54 -34.14 2.06
CA TYR A 224 -4.85 -34.74 3.21
C TYR A 224 -5.44 -36.12 3.53
N GLY A 225 -4.57 -37.07 3.84
CA GLY A 225 -4.97 -38.44 4.10
C GLY A 225 -5.69 -38.58 5.43
N THR A 226 -6.78 -39.36 5.44
CA THR A 226 -7.48 -39.76 6.66
C THR A 226 -7.45 -41.26 6.90
N LYS A 227 -7.00 -42.07 5.92
CA LYS A 227 -6.95 -43.53 6.03
C LYS A 227 -5.96 -43.94 7.11
N SER A 228 -6.47 -44.58 8.16
CA SER A 228 -5.68 -45.06 9.28
C SER A 228 -5.56 -46.59 9.26
N ALA A 229 -4.45 -47.13 9.75
CA ALA A 229 -4.26 -48.58 9.89
C ALA A 229 -4.91 -49.13 11.17
N SER A 230 -5.02 -48.28 12.19
CA SER A 230 -5.64 -48.56 13.48
C SER A 230 -6.32 -47.30 14.00
N ILE A 231 -7.31 -47.48 14.87
CA ILE A 231 -8.05 -46.40 15.50
C ILE A 231 -7.84 -46.46 17.01
N SER A 232 -7.73 -45.30 17.64
CA SER A 232 -7.65 -45.21 19.11
C SER A 232 -8.85 -45.89 19.76
N SER A 233 -8.62 -46.66 20.82
CA SER A 233 -9.67 -47.42 21.52
C SER A 233 -10.80 -46.55 22.08
N ASN A 234 -10.55 -45.25 22.28
CA ASN A 234 -11.55 -44.29 22.77
C ASN A 234 -12.30 -43.55 21.66
N ASP A 235 -11.81 -43.65 20.41
CA ASP A 235 -12.45 -42.99 19.29
C ASP A 235 -13.70 -43.77 18.85
N ARG A 236 -14.72 -43.04 18.41
CA ARG A 236 -16.03 -43.60 18.09
C ARG A 236 -16.36 -43.33 16.64
N ILE A 237 -17.11 -44.24 16.05
CA ILE A 237 -17.67 -44.04 14.71
C ILE A 237 -18.56 -42.79 14.76
N ALA A 238 -18.26 -41.83 13.90
CA ALA A 238 -19.09 -40.66 13.63
C ALA A 238 -20.08 -40.96 12.51
N SER A 239 -19.64 -41.67 11.46
CA SER A 239 -20.50 -42.11 10.36
C SER A 239 -20.02 -43.42 9.72
N ASP A 240 -20.96 -44.14 9.12
CA ASP A 240 -20.76 -45.41 8.40
C ASP A 240 -21.36 -45.26 6.99
N ALA A 241 -20.50 -44.92 6.02
CA ALA A 241 -20.88 -44.70 4.64
C ALA A 241 -20.80 -46.02 3.84
N ARG A 242 -21.92 -46.74 3.77
CA ARG A 242 -22.03 -48.04 3.10
C ARG A 242 -22.36 -47.92 1.62
N ASN A 243 -21.63 -48.66 0.80
CA ASN A 243 -21.90 -48.83 -0.62
C ASN A 243 -22.90 -49.99 -0.85
N SER A 244 -23.53 -50.00 -2.02
CA SER A 244 -24.49 -51.04 -2.42
C SER A 244 -23.87 -52.43 -2.58
N ASP A 245 -22.56 -52.50 -2.84
CA ASP A 245 -21.79 -53.75 -2.94
C ASP A 245 -21.37 -54.33 -1.57
N GLY A 246 -21.71 -53.65 -0.48
CA GLY A 246 -21.37 -54.04 0.90
C GLY A 246 -20.05 -53.48 1.41
N SER A 247 -19.24 -52.83 0.58
CA SER A 247 -18.04 -52.09 0.99
C SER A 247 -18.39 -50.74 1.62
N GLY A 248 -17.38 -50.00 2.09
CA GLY A 248 -17.58 -48.60 2.49
C GLY A 248 -16.51 -48.05 3.40
N VAL A 249 -16.85 -46.94 4.06
CA VAL A 249 -15.92 -46.15 4.87
C VAL A 249 -16.54 -45.83 6.23
N LEU A 250 -15.84 -46.25 7.28
CA LEU A 250 -16.07 -45.75 8.64
C LEU A 250 -15.29 -44.46 8.82
N THR A 251 -15.99 -43.39 9.20
CA THR A 251 -15.38 -42.13 9.64
C THR A 251 -15.53 -42.02 11.15
N PHE A 252 -14.41 -41.76 11.82
CA PHE A 252 -14.35 -41.62 13.27
C PHE A 252 -14.41 -40.15 13.70
N ARG A 253 -14.68 -39.89 14.98
CA ARG A 253 -14.80 -38.51 15.49
C ARG A 253 -13.50 -37.72 15.41
N SER A 254 -12.36 -38.40 15.40
CA SER A 254 -11.05 -37.77 15.12
C SER A 254 -10.88 -37.32 13.67
N GLY A 255 -11.76 -37.74 12.76
CA GLY A 255 -11.58 -37.61 11.30
C GLY A 255 -10.85 -38.78 10.65
N ASP A 256 -10.30 -39.71 11.44
CA ASP A 256 -9.67 -40.91 10.89
C ASP A 256 -10.70 -41.80 10.18
N THR A 257 -10.24 -42.52 9.15
CA THR A 257 -11.10 -43.39 8.36
C THR A 257 -10.57 -44.82 8.27
N LEU A 258 -11.48 -45.80 8.36
CA LEU A 258 -11.22 -47.20 8.02
C LEU A 258 -12.08 -47.59 6.81
N THR A 259 -11.45 -48.13 5.77
CA THR A 259 -12.16 -48.68 4.62
C THR A 259 -12.40 -50.17 4.82
N TYR A 260 -13.58 -50.68 4.48
CA TYR A 260 -13.94 -52.09 4.60
C TYR A 260 -14.55 -52.63 3.30
N SER A 261 -14.45 -53.95 3.11
CA SER A 261 -14.98 -54.67 1.94
C SER A 261 -16.37 -55.26 2.18
N ARG A 262 -16.68 -55.59 3.44
CA ARG A 262 -17.99 -56.13 3.85
C ARG A 262 -18.22 -56.01 5.34
N VAL A 263 -19.49 -56.13 5.73
CA VAL A 263 -19.95 -56.11 7.13
C VAL A 263 -20.66 -57.42 7.46
N ILE A 264 -20.34 -58.02 8.60
CA ILE A 264 -20.90 -59.29 9.07
C ILE A 264 -21.54 -59.05 10.45
N THR A 265 -22.78 -59.48 10.64
CA THR A 265 -23.34 -59.62 11.99
C THR A 265 -22.95 -60.99 12.52
N ALA A 266 -22.17 -61.01 13.61
CA ALA A 266 -21.66 -62.24 14.21
C ALA A 266 -22.11 -62.37 15.66
N ASN A 267 -22.33 -63.60 16.11
CA ASN A 267 -22.52 -63.89 17.52
C ASN A 267 -21.15 -64.05 18.19
N ALA A 268 -20.79 -63.12 19.06
CA ALA A 268 -19.51 -63.06 19.74
C ALA A 268 -19.57 -63.71 21.13
N THR A 269 -18.51 -64.45 21.44
CA THR A 269 -18.13 -64.84 22.80
C THR A 269 -16.82 -64.15 23.18
N ALA A 270 -16.43 -64.24 24.45
CA ALA A 270 -15.14 -63.76 24.93
C ALA A 270 -14.40 -64.88 25.67
N TYR A 271 -13.09 -64.90 25.51
CA TYR A 271 -12.22 -65.86 26.18
C TYR A 271 -10.94 -65.19 26.66
N THR A 272 -10.30 -65.85 27.62
CA THR A 272 -8.95 -65.52 28.09
C THR A 272 -8.12 -66.80 28.10
N ALA A 273 -6.80 -66.67 28.03
CA ALA A 273 -5.91 -67.83 28.00
C ALA A 273 -4.72 -67.62 28.94
N LYS A 274 -4.03 -68.73 29.27
CA LYS A 274 -2.78 -68.66 30.02
C LYS A 274 -1.75 -67.83 29.25
N ALA A 275 -0.92 -67.09 29.98
CA ALA A 275 0.16 -66.29 29.38
C ALA A 275 1.02 -67.15 28.44
N GLY A 276 1.28 -66.63 27.24
CA GLY A 276 2.05 -67.34 26.21
C GLY A 276 1.26 -68.35 25.37
N ALA A 277 -0.06 -68.52 25.61
CA ALA A 277 -0.92 -69.31 24.73
C ALA A 277 -0.83 -68.83 23.28
N ARG A 278 -0.89 -69.77 22.34
CA ARG A 278 -0.74 -69.52 20.91
C ARG A 278 -2.07 -69.64 20.18
N THR A 279 -2.34 -68.70 19.28
CA THR A 279 -3.46 -68.77 18.35
C THR A 279 -3.16 -69.72 17.20
N ALA A 280 -4.17 -70.12 16.42
CA ALA A 280 -4.00 -70.95 15.22
C ALA A 280 -3.02 -70.33 14.19
N SER A 281 -2.87 -69.00 14.14
CA SER A 281 -1.88 -68.33 13.30
C SER A 281 -0.46 -68.28 13.90
N GLY A 282 -0.23 -68.90 15.06
CA GLY A 282 1.05 -68.91 15.78
C GLY A 282 1.35 -67.64 16.62
N ARG A 283 0.45 -66.65 16.63
CA ARG A 283 0.61 -65.43 17.42
C ARG A 283 0.39 -65.75 18.90
N VAL A 284 1.04 -64.99 19.80
CA VAL A 284 0.65 -65.02 21.21
C VAL A 284 -0.76 -64.45 21.31
N ALA A 285 -1.65 -65.13 22.01
CA ALA A 285 -3.01 -64.66 22.23
C ALA A 285 -2.96 -63.33 23.01
N SER A 286 -3.57 -62.30 22.43
CA SER A 286 -3.61 -60.95 22.99
C SER A 286 -4.88 -60.25 22.53
N VAL A 287 -5.27 -59.15 23.19
CA VAL A 287 -6.39 -58.31 22.74
C VAL A 287 -6.14 -57.91 21.27
N GLY A 288 -7.18 -58.03 20.46
CA GLY A 288 -7.11 -57.87 19.01
C GLY A 288 -6.86 -59.17 18.24
N CYS A 289 -6.52 -60.30 18.89
CA CYS A 289 -6.61 -61.62 18.26
C CYS A 289 -8.04 -62.15 18.39
N VAL A 290 -8.62 -62.57 17.27
CA VAL A 290 -10.00 -63.05 17.21
C VAL A 290 -10.04 -64.43 16.59
N ALA A 291 -10.77 -65.35 17.24
CA ALA A 291 -11.08 -66.64 16.66
C ALA A 291 -12.26 -66.51 15.70
N VAL A 292 -12.14 -67.06 14.49
CA VAL A 292 -13.17 -67.00 13.44
C VAL A 292 -13.39 -68.36 12.79
N ASP A 293 -14.44 -68.49 11.98
CA ASP A 293 -14.54 -69.53 10.97
C ASP A 293 -13.81 -69.07 9.69
N PRO A 294 -12.69 -69.70 9.28
CA PRO A 294 -11.94 -69.31 8.09
C PRO A 294 -12.74 -69.35 6.78
N LYS A 295 -13.82 -70.14 6.72
CA LYS A 295 -14.71 -70.18 5.55
C LYS A 295 -15.56 -68.92 5.41
N VAL A 296 -15.77 -68.19 6.51
CA VAL A 296 -16.56 -66.95 6.55
C VAL A 296 -15.63 -65.74 6.56
N ILE A 297 -14.67 -65.70 7.48
CA ILE A 297 -13.66 -64.65 7.62
C ILE A 297 -12.29 -65.32 7.45
N PRO A 298 -11.61 -65.11 6.31
CA PRO A 298 -10.28 -65.70 6.08
C PRO A 298 -9.29 -65.34 7.20
N MET A 299 -8.41 -66.27 7.54
CA MET A 299 -7.33 -66.02 8.50
C MET A 299 -6.45 -64.86 8.00
N GLY A 300 -6.00 -64.01 8.94
CA GLY A 300 -5.23 -62.81 8.65
C GLY A 300 -6.08 -61.58 8.29
N SER A 301 -7.39 -61.71 8.09
CA SER A 301 -8.28 -60.57 7.84
C SER A 301 -8.18 -59.54 8.96
N LYS A 302 -8.03 -58.27 8.59
CA LYS A 302 -8.14 -57.14 9.52
C LYS A 302 -9.61 -56.84 9.78
N LEU A 303 -9.95 -56.59 11.03
CA LEU A 303 -11.33 -56.42 11.48
C LEU A 303 -11.47 -55.13 12.27
N TYR A 304 -12.65 -54.53 12.26
CA TYR A 304 -13.10 -53.60 13.29
C TYR A 304 -14.39 -54.14 13.90
N ILE A 305 -14.44 -54.29 15.22
CA ILE A 305 -15.53 -54.98 15.91
C ILE A 305 -16.17 -54.07 16.95
N THR A 306 -17.49 -53.93 16.86
CA THR A 306 -18.30 -53.15 17.80
C THR A 306 -19.68 -53.77 17.94
N THR A 307 -20.37 -53.52 19.05
CA THR A 307 -21.81 -53.82 19.15
C THR A 307 -22.61 -52.99 18.14
N PRO A 308 -23.78 -53.47 17.65
CA PRO A 308 -24.60 -52.75 16.67
C PRO A 308 -24.99 -51.32 17.08
N ASN A 309 -25.16 -51.07 18.38
CA ASN A 309 -25.47 -49.75 18.92
C ASN A 309 -24.24 -48.90 19.26
N GLY A 310 -23.03 -49.36 18.92
CA GLY A 310 -21.78 -48.64 19.17
C GLY A 310 -21.37 -48.47 20.64
N LYS A 311 -22.12 -49.02 21.60
CA LYS A 311 -21.83 -48.84 23.03
C LYS A 311 -20.52 -49.49 23.44
N ILE A 312 -20.27 -50.71 22.95
CA ILE A 312 -19.09 -51.51 23.26
C ILE A 312 -18.26 -51.65 21.99
N VAL A 313 -17.05 -51.10 22.03
CA VAL A 313 -16.08 -51.14 20.95
C VAL A 313 -14.97 -52.09 21.38
N TYR A 314 -14.82 -53.20 20.66
CA TYR A 314 -13.62 -54.05 20.80
C TYR A 314 -12.45 -53.44 20.01
N GLY A 315 -12.75 -52.76 18.90
CA GLY A 315 -11.79 -51.99 18.12
C GLY A 315 -11.19 -52.80 16.97
N THR A 316 -9.99 -52.39 16.53
CA THR A 316 -9.27 -53.06 15.44
C THR A 316 -8.67 -54.39 15.89
N ALA A 317 -8.86 -55.42 15.08
CA ALA A 317 -8.47 -56.79 15.39
C ALA A 317 -7.97 -57.52 14.14
N VAL A 318 -7.45 -58.73 14.33
CA VAL A 318 -7.04 -59.65 13.26
C VAL A 318 -7.65 -61.01 13.52
N ALA A 319 -8.19 -61.63 12.46
CA ALA A 319 -8.56 -63.05 12.45
C ALA A 319 -7.30 -63.90 12.61
N ALA A 320 -6.97 -64.26 13.85
CA ALA A 320 -5.69 -64.86 14.22
C ALA A 320 -5.85 -66.28 14.79
N ASP A 321 -7.08 -66.69 15.11
CA ASP A 321 -7.33 -67.96 15.77
C ASP A 321 -8.52 -68.71 15.13
N THR A 322 -8.68 -69.98 15.49
CA THR A 322 -9.84 -70.80 15.12
C THR A 322 -10.26 -71.69 16.29
N GLY A 323 -11.55 -72.01 16.38
CA GLY A 323 -12.05 -72.92 17.40
C GLY A 323 -13.01 -73.94 16.81
N GLY A 324 -13.06 -75.15 17.40
CA GLY A 324 -14.00 -76.19 16.98
C GLY A 324 -15.46 -75.73 17.04
N ALA A 325 -15.80 -74.90 18.03
CA ALA A 325 -17.15 -74.33 18.23
C ALA A 325 -17.39 -73.01 17.49
N ILE A 326 -16.35 -72.39 16.92
CA ILE A 326 -16.43 -71.11 16.19
C ILE A 326 -16.65 -71.43 14.71
N LYS A 327 -17.93 -71.62 14.35
CA LYS A 327 -18.41 -71.99 13.01
C LYS A 327 -19.52 -71.05 12.54
N GLY A 328 -19.50 -70.70 11.26
CA GLY A 328 -20.40 -69.73 10.65
C GLY A 328 -20.12 -68.29 11.11
N ASN A 329 -21.16 -67.48 11.24
CA ASN A 329 -21.06 -66.09 11.71
C ASN A 329 -20.88 -66.03 13.24
N LYS A 330 -19.80 -66.65 13.74
CA LYS A 330 -19.39 -66.61 15.15
C LYS A 330 -17.97 -66.10 15.25
N VAL A 331 -17.69 -65.33 16.30
CA VAL A 331 -16.35 -64.85 16.63
C VAL A 331 -16.08 -65.05 18.12
N ASP A 332 -14.83 -65.30 18.48
CA ASP A 332 -14.40 -65.35 19.89
C ASP A 332 -13.34 -64.28 20.14
N LEU A 333 -13.62 -63.36 21.05
CA LEU A 333 -12.80 -62.18 21.30
C LEU A 333 -11.88 -62.42 22.51
N TYR A 334 -10.56 -62.26 22.32
CA TYR A 334 -9.63 -62.39 23.42
C TYR A 334 -9.69 -61.18 24.38
N TYR A 335 -9.74 -61.44 25.68
CA TYR A 335 -9.53 -60.46 26.74
C TYR A 335 -8.43 -60.92 27.71
N ASN A 336 -7.79 -59.95 28.37
CA ASN A 336 -6.67 -60.22 29.26
C ASN A 336 -7.11 -60.91 30.55
N THR A 337 -8.36 -60.69 30.97
CA THR A 337 -8.88 -61.23 32.23
C THR A 337 -10.21 -61.96 32.06
N TYR A 338 -10.45 -62.92 32.94
CA TYR A 338 -11.74 -63.61 33.03
C TYR A 338 -12.88 -62.64 33.34
N ASN A 339 -12.64 -61.63 34.19
CA ASN A 339 -13.66 -60.63 34.53
C ASN A 339 -14.11 -59.81 33.31
N GLU A 340 -13.18 -59.38 32.45
CA GLU A 340 -13.52 -58.73 31.18
C GLU A 340 -14.36 -59.66 30.29
N CYS A 341 -14.05 -60.97 30.26
CA CYS A 341 -14.84 -61.95 29.52
C CYS A 341 -16.27 -62.04 30.07
N ILE A 342 -16.46 -62.04 31.39
CA ILE A 342 -17.78 -62.08 32.03
C ILE A 342 -18.57 -60.78 31.77
N GLN A 343 -17.90 -59.62 31.86
CA GLN A 343 -18.50 -58.32 31.53
C GLN A 343 -18.91 -58.22 30.05
N PHE A 344 -18.13 -58.84 29.16
CA PHE A 344 -18.49 -58.95 27.75
C PHE A 344 -19.59 -60.00 27.49
N GLY A 345 -19.54 -61.16 28.14
CA GLY A 345 -20.52 -62.23 27.95
C GLY A 345 -20.69 -62.67 26.48
N ARG A 346 -21.87 -63.18 26.13
CA ARG A 346 -22.23 -63.57 24.76
C ARG A 346 -23.19 -62.55 24.16
N ARG A 347 -22.91 -62.02 22.97
CA ARG A 347 -23.76 -61.01 22.32
C ARG A 347 -23.53 -60.91 20.82
N ASN A 348 -24.45 -60.28 20.10
CA ASN A 348 -24.24 -59.97 18.69
C ASN A 348 -23.34 -58.74 18.53
N VAL A 349 -22.43 -58.80 17.56
CA VAL A 349 -21.52 -57.73 17.17
C VAL A 349 -21.58 -57.50 15.67
N THR A 350 -21.25 -56.28 15.27
CA THR A 350 -20.97 -55.89 13.90
C THR A 350 -19.47 -56.03 13.67
N VAL A 351 -19.09 -56.83 12.68
CA VAL A 351 -17.71 -57.08 12.27
C VAL A 351 -17.51 -56.47 10.89
N TYR A 352 -16.69 -55.43 10.81
CA TYR A 352 -16.25 -54.83 9.56
C TYR A 352 -14.97 -55.53 9.10
N VAL A 353 -14.95 -56.07 7.89
CA VAL A 353 -13.75 -56.70 7.30
C VAL A 353 -12.97 -55.64 6.53
N LEU A 354 -11.84 -55.19 7.08
CA LEU A 354 -11.08 -54.03 6.61
C LEU A 354 -10.21 -54.36 5.39
N ASN A 355 -9.94 -53.34 4.55
CA ASN A 355 -9.10 -53.43 3.35
C ASN A 355 -7.60 -53.26 3.63
#